data_AF-A0A1D1ZK52-F1
#
_entry.id   AF-A0A1D1ZK52-F1
#
_cell.length_a   1.000
_cell.length_b   1.000
_cell.length_c   1.000
_cell.angle_alpha   90.00
_cell.angle_beta   90.00
_cell.angle_gamma   90.00
#
_symmetry.space_group_name_H-M   'P 1'
#
loop_
_entity.id
_entity.type
_entity.pdbx_description
1 polymer ?
#
loop_
_entity_poly.entity_id
_entity_poly.type
_entity_poly.pdbx_seq_one_letter_code
_entity_poly.pdbx_strand_id
1 'polypeptide(L)'
;MSSYSSSSHSAKGANSQEPKPPEKIKCYGCNKEKAAHSFSKTQIAKYMSNVYNQYAPHGRTTKKHHIMCKQCTPQQNNSLTCMVCTRTKSLEHFSKAQRKNAEKARCLECMKKREDDDIDDSEPDPDSDGSFNDTWDDIL
;
A
#
# COMPACT_ATOMS: atom_id res chain seq x y z
N MET A 1 51.80 12.49 31.56
CA MET A 1 50.78 12.69 30.50
C MET A 1 49.43 12.54 31.16
N SER A 2 48.73 13.65 31.41
CA SER A 2 47.45 13.66 32.14
C SER A 2 46.29 13.59 31.15
N SER A 3 45.54 12.49 31.16
CA SER A 3 44.40 12.26 30.27
C SER A 3 43.12 12.76 30.93
N TYR A 4 42.58 13.89 30.46
CA TYR A 4 41.24 14.33 30.83
C TYR A 4 40.19 13.59 30.00
N SER A 5 39.30 12.86 30.66
CA SER A 5 38.17 12.17 30.03
C SER A 5 36.95 13.09 30.02
N SER A 6 36.60 13.62 28.85
CA SER A 6 35.43 14.49 28.68
C SER A 6 34.16 13.64 28.56
N SER A 7 33.35 13.61 29.62
CA SER A 7 32.01 13.01 29.59
C SER A 7 31.06 13.90 28.78
N SER A 8 30.64 13.41 27.61
CA SER A 8 29.68 14.08 26.74
C SER A 8 28.24 13.80 27.20
N HIS A 9 27.68 14.73 27.98
CA HIS A 9 26.24 14.71 28.28
C HIS A 9 25.44 15.11 27.04
N SER A 10 24.75 14.14 26.43
CA SER A 10 23.93 14.39 25.24
C SER A 10 22.59 15.02 25.63
N ALA A 11 22.40 16.30 25.32
CA ALA A 11 21.16 17.05 25.55
C ALA A 11 20.03 16.70 24.55
N LYS A 12 19.90 15.43 24.16
CA LYS A 12 18.83 15.00 23.25
C LYS A 12 17.50 14.95 24.01
N GLY A 13 16.66 15.97 23.82
CA GLY A 13 15.27 15.99 24.26
C GLY A 13 14.89 17.02 25.34
N ALA A 14 15.81 17.91 25.75
CA ALA A 14 15.55 18.88 26.82
C ALA A 14 14.40 19.88 26.52
N ASN A 15 13.95 19.99 25.26
CA ASN A 15 12.88 20.90 24.83
C ASN A 15 11.74 20.21 24.04
N SER A 16 11.57 18.88 24.12
CA SER A 16 10.43 18.24 23.47
C SER A 16 9.14 18.52 24.26
N GLN A 17 8.50 19.67 23.99
CA GLN A 17 7.13 19.96 24.38
C GLN A 17 6.12 19.17 23.52
N GLU A 18 6.40 17.91 23.25
CA GLU A 18 5.41 17.05 22.60
C GLU A 18 4.35 16.67 23.64
N PRO A 19 3.06 16.91 23.37
CA PRO A 19 2.00 16.51 24.28
C PRO A 19 2.04 15.00 24.48
N LYS A 20 2.23 14.57 25.74
CA LYS A 20 2.25 13.16 26.08
C LYS A 20 0.87 12.56 25.81
N PRO A 21 0.78 11.43 25.09
CA PRO A 21 -0.49 10.76 24.92
C PRO A 21 -1.00 10.25 26.28
N PRO A 22 -2.32 10.25 26.51
CA PRO A 22 -2.89 9.77 27.75
C PRO A 22 -2.62 8.27 27.92
N GLU A 23 -2.55 7.86 29.18
CA GLU A 23 -2.18 6.49 29.55
C GLU A 23 -3.16 5.45 29.01
N LYS A 24 -4.45 5.81 28.92
CA LYS A 24 -5.53 4.92 28.46
C LYS A 24 -6.31 5.59 27.34
N ILE A 25 -6.51 4.83 26.27
CA ILE A 25 -7.19 5.26 25.05
C ILE A 25 -8.22 4.19 24.67
N LYS A 26 -9.47 4.59 24.44
CA LYS A 26 -10.56 3.68 24.05
C LYS A 26 -10.47 3.33 22.56
N CYS A 27 -10.39 2.04 22.26
CA CYS A 27 -10.44 1.52 20.89
C CYS A 27 -11.89 1.48 20.37
N TYR A 28 -12.14 2.03 19.19
CA TYR A 28 -13.45 1.96 18.52
C TYR A 28 -13.82 0.54 18.05
N GLY A 29 -12.83 -0.25 17.61
CA GLY A 29 -13.08 -1.58 17.04
C GLY A 29 -13.50 -2.63 18.07
N CYS A 30 -12.85 -2.66 19.25
CA CYS A 30 -13.17 -3.64 20.31
C CYS A 30 -13.80 -3.01 21.56
N ASN A 31 -14.02 -1.70 21.58
CA ASN A 31 -14.59 -0.93 22.70
C ASN A 31 -13.83 -1.04 24.05
N LYS A 32 -12.60 -1.56 24.05
CA LYS A 32 -11.75 -1.69 25.25
C LYS A 32 -10.79 -0.51 25.38
N GLU A 33 -10.54 -0.09 26.62
CA GLU A 33 -9.45 0.83 26.96
C GLU A 33 -8.11 0.10 26.87
N LYS A 34 -7.14 0.72 26.20
CA LYS A 34 -5.81 0.16 25.99
C LYS A 34 -4.76 1.25 26.15
N ALA A 35 -3.55 0.84 26.50
CA ALA A 35 -2.42 1.76 26.60
C ALA A 35 -2.03 2.33 25.24
N ALA A 36 -1.43 3.53 25.22
CA ALA A 36 -1.06 4.23 23.99
C ALA A 36 -0.22 3.36 23.02
N HIS A 37 0.69 2.52 23.53
CA HIS A 37 1.52 1.61 22.70
C HIS A 37 0.71 0.56 21.91
N SER A 38 -0.55 0.30 22.30
CA SER A 38 -1.48 -0.58 21.59
C SER A 38 -2.04 0.05 20.31
N PHE A 39 -1.76 1.32 20.05
CA PHE A 39 -2.20 2.09 18.87
C PHE A 39 -1.01 2.43 17.97
N SER A 40 -1.26 2.70 16.69
CA SER A 40 -0.20 3.22 15.81
C SER A 40 0.12 4.68 16.14
N LYS A 41 1.34 5.14 15.83
CA LYS A 41 1.73 6.55 16.00
C LYS A 41 0.76 7.50 15.27
N THR A 42 0.31 7.10 14.08
CA THR A 42 -0.66 7.87 13.28
C THR A 42 -2.04 7.96 13.94
N GLN A 43 -2.51 6.89 14.59
CA GLN A 43 -3.76 6.91 15.35
C GLN A 43 -3.64 7.73 16.63
N ILE A 44 -2.50 7.66 17.32
CA ILE A 44 -2.23 8.50 18.49
C ILE A 44 -2.23 9.98 18.09
N ALA A 45 -1.59 10.35 16.98
CA ALA A 45 -1.59 11.73 16.48
C ALA A 45 -3.01 12.24 16.16
N LYS A 46 -3.85 11.42 15.51
CA LYS A 46 -5.27 11.72 15.26
C LYS A 46 -6.10 11.82 16.54
N TYR A 47 -5.77 11.02 17.54
CA TYR A 47 -6.43 11.11 18.84
C TYR A 47 -6.06 12.42 19.54
N MET A 48 -4.78 12.77 19.52
CA MET A 48 -4.26 14.00 20.11
C MET A 48 -4.78 15.26 19.45
N SER A 49 -5.00 15.26 18.13
CA SER A 49 -5.62 16.41 17.45
C SER A 49 -7.07 16.70 17.89
N ASN A 50 -7.79 15.69 18.41
CA ASN A 50 -9.14 15.86 18.93
C ASN A 50 -9.17 16.28 20.40
N VAL A 51 -8.19 15.86 21.20
CA VAL A 51 -8.21 16.01 22.66
C VAL A 51 -7.35 17.18 23.13
N TYR A 52 -6.30 17.54 22.40
CA TYR A 52 -5.31 18.53 22.85
C TYR A 52 -5.17 19.69 21.86
N ASN A 53 -5.77 20.84 22.19
CA ASN A 53 -5.39 22.13 21.64
C ASN A 53 -5.48 23.21 22.72
N GLN A 54 -4.34 23.80 23.09
CA GLN A 54 -4.27 24.89 24.06
C GLN A 54 -5.07 26.13 23.63
N TYR A 55 -5.32 26.30 22.33
CA TYR A 55 -6.11 27.40 21.76
C TYR A 55 -7.54 26.98 21.36
N ALA A 56 -7.92 25.71 21.55
CA ALA A 56 -9.29 25.24 21.34
C ALA A 56 -9.57 24.06 22.30
N PRO A 57 -10.12 24.33 23.50
CA PRO A 57 -10.37 23.30 24.51
C PRO A 57 -11.35 22.20 24.07
N HIS A 58 -12.06 22.40 22.95
CA HIS A 58 -12.95 21.41 22.33
C HIS A 58 -12.30 20.63 21.17
N GLY A 59 -10.97 20.74 20.97
CA GLY A 59 -10.22 20.11 19.88
C GLY A 59 -10.15 20.98 18.62
N ARG A 60 -9.23 20.66 17.69
CA ARG A 60 -9.13 21.36 16.39
C ARG A 60 -10.21 20.94 15.40
N THR A 61 -10.89 19.82 15.65
CA THR A 61 -11.73 19.16 14.66
C THR A 61 -13.07 18.81 15.29
N THR A 62 -14.17 19.23 14.65
CA THR A 62 -15.54 18.91 15.08
C THR A 62 -15.89 17.43 14.92
N LYS A 63 -15.10 16.69 14.14
CA LYS A 63 -15.29 15.25 13.88
C LYS A 63 -14.40 14.42 14.82
N LYS A 64 -15.03 13.67 15.72
CA LYS A 64 -14.33 12.71 16.59
C LYS A 64 -13.73 11.59 15.74
N HIS A 65 -12.41 11.46 15.72
CA HIS A 65 -11.73 10.38 15.02
C HIS A 65 -11.96 9.05 15.74
N HIS A 66 -12.49 8.07 15.01
CA HIS A 66 -12.58 6.68 15.45
C HIS A 66 -11.22 6.00 15.30
N ILE A 67 -10.49 5.92 16.41
CA ILE A 67 -9.20 5.25 16.47
C ILE A 67 -9.36 3.78 16.87
N MET A 68 -8.55 2.90 16.31
CA MET A 68 -8.63 1.45 16.53
C MET A 68 -7.28 0.96 17.05
N CYS A 69 -7.20 -0.04 17.91
CA CYS A 69 -5.89 -0.58 18.29
C CYS A 69 -5.25 -1.33 17.11
N LYS A 70 -3.94 -1.63 17.20
CA LYS A 70 -3.19 -2.39 16.19
C LYS A 70 -3.86 -3.72 15.83
N GLN A 71 -4.47 -4.38 16.81
CA GLN A 71 -5.18 -5.66 16.63
C GLN A 71 -6.52 -5.51 15.90
N CYS A 72 -7.21 -4.37 16.07
CA CYS A 72 -8.48 -4.11 15.39
C CYS A 72 -8.28 -3.41 14.04
N THR A 73 -7.10 -2.86 13.77
CA THR A 73 -6.82 -2.16 12.52
C THR A 73 -6.66 -3.19 11.41
N PRO A 74 -7.46 -3.12 10.32
CA PRO A 74 -7.33 -4.05 9.20
C PRO A 74 -5.90 -4.00 8.64
N GLN A 75 -5.25 -5.16 8.56
CA GLN A 75 -3.94 -5.25 7.94
C GLN A 75 -4.08 -5.08 6.43
N GLN A 76 -3.14 -4.33 5.84
CA GLN A 76 -3.05 -4.25 4.39
C GLN A 76 -2.55 -5.60 3.86
N ASN A 77 -3.28 -6.18 2.90
CA ASN A 77 -2.83 -7.41 2.27
C ASN A 77 -1.67 -7.10 1.32
N ASN A 78 -0.48 -7.58 1.66
CA ASN A 78 0.76 -7.32 0.91
C ASN A 78 1.12 -8.45 -0.07
N SER A 79 0.25 -9.44 -0.22
CA SER A 79 0.47 -10.60 -1.08
C SER A 79 -0.80 -11.04 -1.77
N LEU A 80 -0.66 -11.61 -2.96
CA LEU A 80 -1.75 -12.23 -3.70
C LEU A 80 -1.33 -13.64 -4.15
N THR A 81 -2.31 -14.52 -4.28
CA THR A 81 -2.11 -15.87 -4.82
C THR A 81 -2.45 -15.86 -6.30
N CYS A 82 -1.50 -16.29 -7.14
CA CYS A 82 -1.73 -16.38 -8.58
C CYS A 82 -2.69 -17.53 -8.89
N MET A 83 -3.75 -17.28 -9.65
CA MET A 83 -4.71 -18.33 -10.04
C MET A 83 -4.14 -19.36 -11.03
N VAL A 84 -3.04 -19.03 -11.74
CA VAL A 84 -2.44 -19.90 -12.75
C VAL A 84 -1.39 -20.82 -12.14
N CYS A 85 -0.42 -20.25 -11.40
CA CYS A 85 0.68 -21.03 -10.82
C CYS A 85 0.50 -21.34 -9.33
N THR A 86 -0.64 -20.95 -8.74
CA THR A 86 -1.04 -21.18 -7.31
C THR A 86 -0.05 -20.69 -6.25
N ARG A 87 0.95 -19.88 -6.64
CA ARG A 87 1.95 -19.31 -5.74
C ARG A 87 1.46 -18.00 -5.14
N THR A 88 1.62 -17.85 -3.83
CA THR A 88 1.47 -16.57 -3.13
C THR A 88 2.73 -15.75 -3.32
N LYS A 89 2.61 -14.55 -3.92
CA LYS A 89 3.72 -13.64 -4.19
C LYS A 89 3.40 -12.23 -3.64
N SER A 90 4.43 -11.40 -3.49
CA SER A 90 4.26 -9.99 -3.11
C SER A 90 3.46 -9.22 -4.17
N LEU A 91 2.83 -8.11 -3.78
CA LEU A 91 2.09 -7.24 -4.71
C LEU A 91 2.91 -6.72 -5.89
N GLU A 92 4.24 -6.73 -5.81
CA GLU A 92 5.15 -6.30 -6.87
C GLU A 92 5.12 -7.24 -8.07
N HIS A 93 4.82 -8.52 -7.85
CA HIS A 93 4.66 -9.52 -8.91
C HIS A 93 3.27 -9.51 -9.57
N PHE A 94 2.42 -8.52 -9.26
CA PHE A 94 1.08 -8.37 -9.81
C PHE A 94 0.86 -6.94 -10.31
N SER A 95 0.06 -6.79 -11.37
CA SER A 95 -0.29 -5.47 -11.87
C SER A 95 -1.17 -4.72 -10.86
N LYS A 96 -1.10 -3.38 -10.84
CA LYS A 96 -1.91 -2.56 -9.91
C LYS A 96 -3.41 -2.80 -10.08
N ALA A 97 -3.87 -3.07 -11.31
CA ALA A 97 -5.26 -3.35 -11.62
C ALA A 97 -5.77 -4.63 -10.94
N GLN A 98 -4.93 -5.67 -10.85
CA GLN A 98 -5.28 -6.95 -10.22
C GLN A 98 -5.38 -6.88 -8.70
N ARG A 99 -4.76 -5.90 -8.05
CA ARG A 99 -4.72 -5.81 -6.58
C ARG A 99 -6.10 -5.59 -5.95
N LYS A 100 -7.07 -5.07 -6.72
CA LYS A 100 -8.47 -4.93 -6.29
C LYS A 100 -9.27 -6.23 -6.40
N ASN A 101 -8.88 -7.13 -7.30
CA ASN A 101 -9.57 -8.39 -7.60
C ASN A 101 -8.65 -9.58 -7.32
N ALA A 102 -8.36 -9.79 -6.03
CA ALA A 102 -7.37 -10.78 -5.57
C ALA A 102 -7.67 -12.21 -6.04
N GLU A 103 -8.94 -12.58 -6.20
CA GLU A 103 -9.41 -13.93 -6.54
C GLU A 103 -9.05 -14.38 -7.97
N LYS A 104 -8.91 -13.42 -8.91
CA LYS A 104 -8.57 -13.67 -10.32
C LYS A 104 -7.18 -13.12 -10.70
N ALA A 105 -6.33 -12.88 -9.70
CA ALA A 105 -5.02 -12.30 -9.93
C ALA A 105 -4.09 -13.29 -10.64
N ARG A 106 -3.37 -12.84 -11.67
CA ARG A 106 -2.33 -13.60 -12.37
C ARG A 106 -0.99 -12.89 -12.15
N CYS A 107 0.07 -13.60 -11.77
CA CYS A 107 1.36 -12.92 -11.61
C CYS A 107 1.94 -12.50 -12.97
N LEU A 108 2.78 -11.47 -12.98
CA LEU A 108 3.40 -10.90 -14.18
C LEU A 108 4.09 -11.98 -15.04
N GLU A 109 4.76 -12.93 -14.40
CA GLU A 109 5.40 -14.07 -15.06
C GLU A 109 4.42 -14.97 -15.83
N CYS A 110 3.24 -15.24 -15.28
CA CYS A 110 2.22 -16.05 -15.97
C CYS A 110 1.50 -15.26 -17.07
N MET A 111 1.42 -13.93 -16.93
CA MET A 111 0.89 -13.09 -18.00
C MET A 111 1.85 -13.05 -19.18
N LYS A 112 3.14 -12.82 -18.92
CA LYS A 112 4.18 -12.86 -19.96
C LYS A 112 4.23 -14.20 -20.67
N LYS A 113 4.24 -15.31 -19.92
CA LYS A 113 4.26 -16.65 -20.53
C LYS A 113 3.10 -16.87 -21.51
N ARG A 114 1.90 -16.42 -21.15
CA ARG A 114 0.74 -16.50 -22.04
C ARG A 114 0.92 -15.66 -23.30
N GLU A 115 1.44 -14.45 -23.17
CA GLU A 115 1.71 -13.58 -24.32
C GLU A 115 2.73 -14.22 -25.26
N ASP A 116 3.77 -14.86 -24.72
CA ASP A 116 4.77 -15.59 -25.51
C ASP A 116 4.13 -16.82 -26.22
N ASP A 117 3.25 -17.57 -25.53
CA ASP A 117 2.54 -18.74 -26.10
C ASP A 117 1.51 -18.34 -27.19
N ASP A 118 0.85 -17.18 -27.08
CA ASP A 118 -0.16 -16.70 -28.03
C ASP A 118 0.45 -16.18 -29.36
N ILE A 119 1.77 -15.91 -29.41
CA ILE A 119 2.47 -15.37 -30.60
C ILE A 119 2.90 -16.46 -31.59
N ASP A 120 3.13 -17.68 -31.13
CA ASP A 120 3.67 -18.79 -31.94
C ASP A 120 2.63 -19.44 -32.88
N ASP A 121 1.33 -19.19 -32.66
CA ASP A 121 0.23 -19.78 -33.45
C ASP A 121 -0.17 -18.95 -34.68
N SER A 122 0.64 -17.93 -35.03
CA SER A 122 0.46 -17.13 -36.25
C SER A 122 1.41 -17.63 -37.34
N GLU A 123 1.12 -18.78 -37.94
CA GLU A 123 1.79 -19.21 -39.16
C GLU A 123 1.62 -18.14 -40.25
N PRO A 124 2.70 -17.57 -40.82
CA PRO A 124 2.59 -16.76 -42.03
C PRO A 124 2.22 -17.68 -43.19
N ASP A 125 0.98 -17.57 -43.68
CA ASP A 125 0.49 -18.31 -44.85
C ASP A 125 1.39 -18.00 -46.07
N PRO A 126 2.22 -18.95 -46.55
CA PRO A 126 3.16 -18.70 -47.63
C PRO A 126 2.50 -18.76 -49.02
N ASP A 127 1.19 -19.00 -49.11
CA ASP A 127 0.50 -19.28 -50.38
C ASP A 127 -0.52 -18.20 -50.80
N SER A 128 -0.40 -16.97 -50.29
CA SER A 128 -1.14 -15.83 -50.88
C SER A 128 -0.43 -15.30 -52.13
N ASP A 129 -0.44 -16.10 -53.21
CA ASP A 129 -0.40 -15.63 -54.60
C ASP A 129 -1.65 -14.78 -54.87
N GLY A 130 -1.60 -13.53 -54.42
CA GLY A 130 -2.54 -12.50 -54.80
C GLY A 130 -2.03 -11.81 -56.04
N SER A 131 -2.30 -12.37 -57.22
CA SER A 131 -2.21 -11.67 -58.50
C SER A 131 -2.98 -10.34 -58.43
N PHE A 132 -2.24 -9.25 -58.26
CA PHE A 132 -2.78 -7.89 -58.35
C PHE A 132 -2.98 -7.56 -59.83
N ASN A 133 -4.11 -7.99 -60.37
CA ASN A 133 -4.54 -7.59 -61.70
C ASN A 133 -5.11 -6.17 -61.61
N ASP A 134 -4.24 -5.17 -61.78
CA ASP A 134 -4.62 -3.76 -61.91
C ASP A 134 -5.26 -3.57 -63.30
N THR A 135 -6.59 -3.67 -63.40
CA THR A 135 -7.34 -3.36 -64.62
C THR A 135 -8.23 -2.14 -64.34
N TRP A 136 -7.60 -0.97 -64.29
CA TRP A 136 -8.24 0.35 -64.25
C TRP A 136 -8.09 1.15 -65.57
N ASP A 137 -7.80 0.48 -66.68
CA ASP A 137 -7.79 1.08 -68.03
C ASP A 137 -8.83 0.37 -68.90
N ASP A 138 -10.07 0.88 -68.92
CA ASP A 138 -11.06 0.81 -70.04
C ASP A 138 -12.49 1.18 -69.58
N ILE A 139 -12.67 2.34 -68.94
CA ILE A 139 -13.96 3.05 -68.95
C ILE A 139 -13.68 4.51 -69.34
N LEU A 140 -13.75 4.77 -70.64
CA LEU A 140 -13.98 6.09 -71.25
C LEU A 140 -14.72 5.94 -72.57
#